data_AF-A0A0L0CNV4-F1
#
_entry.id   AF-A0A0L0CNV4-F1
#
_cell.length_a   1.000
_cell.length_b   1.000
_cell.length_c   1.000
_cell.angle_alpha   90.00
_cell.angle_beta   90.00
_cell.angle_gamma   90.00
#
_symmetry.space_group_name_H-M   'P 1'
#
loop_
_entity.id
_entity.type
_entity.pdbx_description
1 polymer ?
#
loop_
_entity_poly.entity_id
_entity_poly.type
_entity_poly.pdbx_seq_one_letter_code
_entity_poly.pdbx_strand_id
1 'polypeptide(L)'
;MKSFLLVLCAILAIFAFAKADECKVEGHVVKVGETYSLPGKCTEIKCTGPNAFTAKTCALEHSLKPCKYIPQDNSKPYPECCPRHDC
;
A
#
# COMPACT_ATOMS: atom_id res chain seq x y z
N MET A 1 41.93 17.37 -9.35
CA MET A 1 40.64 18.08 -9.41
C MET A 1 39.58 17.34 -10.25
N LYS A 2 39.86 16.86 -11.47
CA LYS A 2 38.88 16.10 -12.30
C LYS A 2 38.43 14.76 -11.73
N SER A 3 39.33 14.00 -11.10
CA SER A 3 39.02 12.70 -10.49
C SER A 3 38.08 12.82 -9.27
N PHE A 4 38.26 13.85 -8.43
CA PHE A 4 37.37 14.12 -7.31
C PHE A 4 35.94 14.50 -7.75
N LEU A 5 35.82 15.24 -8.86
CA LEU A 5 34.52 15.60 -9.45
C LEU A 5 33.77 14.37 -9.97
N LEU A 6 34.48 13.42 -10.61
CA LEU A 6 33.89 12.19 -11.11
C LEU A 6 33.40 11.28 -9.99
N VAL A 7 34.18 11.16 -8.91
CA VAL A 7 33.80 10.38 -7.72
C VAL A 7 32.58 11.00 -7.04
N LEU A 8 32.53 12.33 -6.89
CA LEU A 8 31.39 13.02 -6.30
C LEU A 8 30.10 12.85 -7.13
N CYS A 9 30.23 12.88 -8.46
CA CYS A 9 29.09 12.69 -9.38
C CYS A 9 28.57 11.24 -9.34
N ALA A 10 29.47 10.26 -9.27
CA ALA A 10 29.09 8.85 -9.12
C ALA A 10 28.36 8.59 -7.80
N ILE A 11 28.81 9.19 -6.69
CA ILE A 11 28.16 9.06 -5.38
C ILE A 11 26.74 9.68 -5.42
N LEU A 12 26.58 10.87 -5.99
CA LEU A 12 25.27 11.53 -6.11
C LEU A 12 24.29 10.73 -6.97
N ALA A 13 24.76 10.12 -8.06
CA ALA A 13 23.95 9.25 -8.89
C ALA A 13 23.42 8.04 -8.12
N ILE A 14 24.28 7.37 -7.35
CA ILE A 14 23.90 6.19 -6.53
C ILE A 14 22.80 6.54 -5.52
N PHE A 15 22.91 7.69 -4.84
CA PHE A 15 21.89 8.14 -3.90
C PHE A 15 20.54 8.49 -4.56
N ALA A 16 20.55 8.92 -5.82
CA ALA A 16 19.33 9.21 -6.56
C ALA A 16 18.54 7.94 -6.93
N PHE A 17 19.23 6.84 -7.26
CA PHE A 17 18.58 5.58 -7.61
C PHE A 17 17.94 4.86 -6.42
N ALA A 18 18.52 4.96 -5.22
CA ALA A 18 18.01 4.30 -4.02
C ALA A 18 16.60 4.76 -3.59
N LYS A 19 16.12 5.92 -4.08
CA LYS A 19 14.78 6.46 -3.78
C LYS A 19 13.69 6.06 -4.78
N ALA A 20 14.05 5.36 -5.86
CA ALA A 20 13.08 4.98 -6.89
C ALA A 20 12.20 3.78 -6.48
N ASP A 21 12.52 3.09 -5.38
CA ASP A 21 11.86 1.83 -5.00
C ASP A 21 10.88 1.99 -3.82
N GLU A 22 10.37 3.20 -3.58
CA GLU A 22 9.47 3.50 -2.47
C GLU A 22 8.14 4.13 -2.92
N CYS A 23 7.05 3.73 -2.30
CA CYS A 23 5.74 4.39 -2.33
C CYS A 23 5.49 5.15 -1.03
N LYS A 24 5.03 6.39 -1.14
CA LYS A 24 4.48 7.14 -0.01
C LYS A 24 2.97 7.04 -0.01
N VAL A 25 2.40 6.47 1.05
CA VAL A 25 0.97 6.23 1.18
C VAL A 25 0.51 6.71 2.55
N GLU A 26 -0.30 7.78 2.59
CA GLU A 26 -0.82 8.40 3.83
C GLU A 26 0.25 8.64 4.93
N GLY A 27 1.48 8.99 4.53
CA GLY A 27 2.60 9.23 5.47
C GLY A 27 3.45 7.99 5.77
N HIS A 28 3.08 6.81 5.26
CA HIS A 28 3.87 5.59 5.35
C HIS A 28 4.75 5.39 4.11
N VAL A 29 5.98 4.93 4.32
CA VAL A 29 6.92 4.54 3.25
C VAL A 29 6.84 3.02 3.11
N VAL A 30 6.47 2.55 1.93
CA VAL A 30 6.30 1.13 1.60
C VAL A 30 7.21 0.80 0.42
N LYS A 31 7.96 -0.31 0.46
CA LYS A 31 8.86 -0.64 -0.65
C LYS A 31 8.08 -1.22 -1.83
N VAL A 32 8.59 -1.04 -3.04
CA VAL A 32 8.02 -1.66 -4.24
C VAL A 32 7.93 -3.18 -4.07
N GLY A 33 6.74 -3.71 -4.34
CA GLY A 33 6.39 -5.12 -4.15
C GLY A 33 5.77 -5.44 -2.80
N GLU A 34 5.96 -4.59 -1.77
CA GLU A 34 5.37 -4.80 -0.46
C GLU A 34 3.89 -4.44 -0.43
N THR A 35 3.20 -5.09 0.51
CA THR A 35 1.79 -4.88 0.79
C THR A 35 1.63 -4.37 2.21
N TYR A 36 0.77 -3.38 2.40
CA TYR A 36 0.55 -2.68 3.65
C TYR A 36 -0.95 -2.46 3.90
N SER A 37 -1.42 -2.79 5.09
CA SER A 37 -2.78 -2.44 5.53
C SER A 37 -2.75 -1.12 6.29
N LEU A 38 -3.59 -0.18 5.88
CA LEU A 38 -3.69 1.12 6.56
C LEU A 38 -4.36 0.95 7.93
N PRO A 39 -3.70 1.34 9.04
CA PRO A 39 -4.31 1.27 10.36
C PRO A 39 -5.65 2.01 10.42
N GLY A 40 -6.68 1.35 10.94
CA GLY A 40 -8.03 1.92 11.05
C GLY A 40 -8.82 1.95 9.74
N LYS A 41 -8.29 1.43 8.64
CA LYS A 41 -9.01 1.29 7.37
C LYS A 41 -9.03 -0.17 6.90
N CYS A 42 -10.16 -0.59 6.37
CA CYS A 42 -10.27 -1.89 5.71
C CYS A 42 -9.78 -1.80 4.27
N THR A 43 -8.47 -1.71 4.07
CA THR A 43 -7.85 -1.54 2.75
C THR A 43 -6.48 -2.20 2.73
N GLU A 44 -6.18 -2.90 1.66
CA GLU A 44 -4.86 -3.45 1.36
C GLU A 44 -4.20 -2.61 0.28
N ILE A 45 -3.01 -2.10 0.54
CA ILE A 45 -2.25 -1.29 -0.42
C ILE A 45 -1.01 -2.04 -0.84
N LYS A 46 -0.81 -2.18 -2.15
CA LYS A 46 0.39 -2.75 -2.72
C LYS A 46 1.18 -1.67 -3.44
N CYS A 47 2.43 -1.51 -3.07
CA CYS A 47 3.34 -0.60 -3.75
C CYS A 47 3.79 -1.25 -5.07
N THR A 48 3.53 -0.60 -6.20
CA THR A 48 3.81 -1.15 -7.53
C THR A 48 4.95 -0.43 -8.26
N GLY A 49 5.39 0.73 -7.77
CA GLY A 49 6.49 1.50 -8.34
C GLY A 49 6.74 2.79 -7.56
N PRO A 50 7.73 3.61 -7.94
CA PRO A 50 8.01 4.88 -7.29
C PRO A 50 6.75 5.76 -7.22
N ASN A 51 6.28 6.04 -5.99
CA ASN A 51 5.03 6.77 -5.72
C ASN A 51 3.77 6.21 -6.41
N ALA A 52 3.78 4.95 -6.84
CA ALA A 52 2.67 4.31 -7.53
C ALA A 52 2.19 3.09 -6.73
N PHE A 53 0.90 3.06 -6.39
CA PHE A 53 0.32 1.98 -5.61
C PHE A 53 -1.04 1.54 -6.16
N THR A 54 -1.41 0.30 -5.87
CA THR A 54 -2.77 -0.21 -6.06
C THR A 54 -3.41 -0.41 -4.70
N ALA A 55 -4.69 -0.05 -4.56
CA ALA A 55 -5.45 -0.28 -3.34
C ALA A 55 -6.59 -1.27 -3.61
N LYS A 56 -6.79 -2.22 -2.70
CA LYS A 56 -7.98 -3.07 -2.65
C LYS A 56 -8.87 -2.62 -1.51
N THR A 57 -10.13 -2.37 -1.82
CA THR A 57 -11.18 -2.03 -0.85
C THR A 57 -12.23 -3.14 -0.85
N CYS A 58 -13.12 -3.12 0.14
CA CYS A 58 -14.25 -4.05 0.17
C CYS A 58 -15.20 -3.80 -1.01
N ALA A 59 -15.80 -4.88 -1.49
CA ALA A 59 -16.89 -4.79 -2.45
C ALA A 59 -18.17 -4.26 -1.77
N LEU A 60 -19.06 -3.68 -2.56
CA LEU A 60 -20.41 -3.37 -2.11
C LEU A 60 -21.23 -4.66 -2.13
N GLU A 61 -21.51 -5.20 -0.96
CA GLU A 61 -22.28 -6.42 -0.79
C GLU A 61 -23.78 -6.09 -0.66
N HIS A 62 -24.60 -6.77 -1.47
CA HIS A 62 -26.05 -6.71 -1.39
C HIS A 62 -26.61 -8.14 -1.40
N SER A 63 -27.39 -8.51 -0.38
CA SER A 63 -28.07 -9.81 -0.34
C SER A 63 -29.53 -9.70 -0.78
N LEU A 64 -29.94 -10.55 -1.73
CA LEU A 64 -31.35 -10.75 -2.11
C LEU A 64 -32.12 -11.62 -1.12
N LYS A 65 -31.40 -12.33 -0.23
CA LYS A 65 -31.96 -13.18 0.83
C LYS A 65 -31.88 -12.46 2.18
N PRO A 66 -32.75 -12.80 3.16
CA PRO A 66 -32.69 -12.24 4.51
C PRO A 66 -31.53 -12.86 5.31
N CYS A 67 -30.30 -12.67 4.84
CA CYS A 67 -29.08 -13.12 5.51
C CYS A 67 -28.63 -12.09 6.54
N LYS A 68 -27.99 -12.56 7.62
CA LYS A 68 -27.50 -11.67 8.67
C LYS A 68 -26.38 -10.80 8.13
N TYR A 69 -26.53 -9.48 8.20
CA TYR A 69 -25.47 -8.55 7.84
C TYR A 69 -24.42 -8.49 8.97
N ILE A 70 -23.17 -8.79 8.62
CA ILE A 70 -22.00 -8.58 9.46
C ILE A 70 -21.32 -7.29 8.98
N PRO A 71 -21.27 -6.23 9.79
CA PRO A 71 -20.68 -4.96 9.40
C PRO A 71 -19.14 -5.04 9.30
N GLN A 72 -18.56 -4.03 8.65
CA GLN A 72 -17.10 -3.87 8.55
C GLN A 72 -16.47 -3.75 9.94
N ASP A 73 -15.32 -4.42 10.13
CA ASP A 73 -14.57 -4.45 11.38
C ASP A 73 -13.12 -4.01 11.14
N ASN A 74 -12.85 -2.71 11.33
CA ASN A 74 -11.52 -2.12 11.13
C ASN A 74 -10.46 -2.58 12.14
N SER A 75 -10.82 -3.42 13.12
CA SER A 75 -9.84 -4.05 14.01
C SER A 75 -9.10 -5.24 13.36
N LYS A 76 -9.59 -5.72 12.22
CA LYS A 76 -9.05 -6.86 11.48
C LYS A 76 -8.27 -6.44 10.23
N PRO A 77 -7.35 -7.27 9.74
CA PRO A 77 -6.70 -7.02 8.45
C PRO A 77 -7.68 -7.22 7.28
N TYR A 78 -7.39 -6.59 6.14
CA TYR A 78 -8.05 -6.93 4.89
C TYR A 78 -7.66 -8.36 4.47
N PRO A 79 -8.58 -9.18 3.92
CA PRO A 79 -10.00 -8.91 3.65
C PRO A 79 -10.97 -9.21 4.81
N GLU A 80 -10.48 -9.68 5.97
CA GLU A 80 -11.32 -10.10 7.10
C GLU A 80 -12.12 -8.96 7.75
N CYS A 81 -11.64 -7.73 7.61
CA CYS A 81 -12.37 -6.54 8.04
C CYS A 81 -13.60 -6.23 7.18
N CYS A 82 -13.77 -6.82 6.00
CA CYS A 82 -14.83 -6.44 5.08
C CYS A 82 -16.24 -6.82 5.58
N PRO A 83 -17.27 -6.01 5.26
CA PRO A 83 -18.64 -6.39 5.54
C PRO A 83 -19.02 -7.63 4.72
N ARG A 84 -19.87 -8.48 5.29
CA ARG A 84 -20.32 -9.72 4.65
C ARG A 84 -21.72 -10.10 5.11
N HIS A 85 -22.40 -10.92 4.32
CA HIS A 85 -23.64 -11.56 4.72
C HIS A 85 -23.37 -13.00 5.16
N ASP A 86 -23.89 -13.36 6.33
CA ASP A 86 -23.89 -14.73 6.86
C ASP A 86 -25.21 -15.38 6.45
N CYS A 87 -25.11 -16.15 5.36
CA CYS A 87 -26.10 -17.07 4.83
C CYS A 87 -25.51 -18.49 4.98
#